data_AF-A0A7K4DV92-F1
#
_entry.id   AF-A0A7K4DV92-F1
#
_cell.length_a   1.000
_cell.length_b   1.000
_cell.length_c   1.000
_cell.angle_alpha   90.00
_cell.angle_beta   90.00
_cell.angle_gamma   90.00
#
_symmetry.space_group_name_H-M   'P 1'
#
loop_
_entity.id
_entity.type
_entity.pdbx_description
1 polymer ?
#
loop_
_entity_poly.entity_id
_entity_poly.type
_entity_poly.pdbx_seq_one_letter_code
_entity_poly.pdbx_strand_id
1 'polypeptide(L)'
;WIKSNAEWWASNQIDDETFVQGIQYLITNGIMNIPETKSGESSGKKIPSWIKSNAEWWASNQIDDETFVQGIQYLITNGIMTV
;
A
#
# COMPACT_ATOMS: atom_id res chain seq x y z
N TRP A 1 -14.29 0.20 3.46
CA TRP A 1 -13.76 0.03 2.09
C TRP A 1 -12.24 0.05 2.07
N ILE A 2 -11.58 1.11 2.54
CA ILE A 2 -10.11 1.25 2.51
C ILE A 2 -9.40 0.10 3.24
N LYS A 3 -9.78 -0.16 4.50
CA LYS A 3 -9.24 -1.29 5.29
C LYS A 3 -9.64 -2.66 4.76
N SER A 4 -10.81 -2.75 4.12
CA SER A 4 -11.27 -3.99 3.48
C SER A 4 -10.37 -4.38 2.29
N ASN A 5 -9.85 -3.41 1.53
CA ASN A 5 -8.90 -3.67 0.45
C ASN A 5 -7.59 -4.29 0.98
N ALA A 6 -7.08 -3.75 2.10
CA ALA A 6 -5.90 -4.30 2.78
C ALA A 6 -6.15 -5.70 3.35
N GLU A 7 -7.32 -5.93 3.95
CA GLU A 7 -7.73 -7.24 4.48
C GLU A 7 -7.81 -8.32 3.40
N TRP A 8 -8.48 -8.00 2.27
CA TRP A 8 -8.61 -8.90 1.14
C TRP A 8 -7.26 -9.22 0.53
N TRP A 9 -6.38 -8.23 0.41
CA TRP A 9 -5.04 -8.45 -0.12
C TRP A 9 -4.21 -9.33 0.81
N ALA A 10 -4.20 -9.05 2.11
CA ALA A 10 -3.55 -9.86 3.13
C ALA A 10 -4.03 -11.32 3.10
N SER A 11 -5.34 -11.51 2.92
CA SER A 11 -6.00 -12.82 2.83
C SER A 11 -5.85 -13.54 1.48
N ASN A 12 -5.08 -12.98 0.54
CA ASN A 12 -4.93 -13.49 -0.84
C ASN A 12 -6.26 -13.58 -1.62
N GLN A 13 -7.26 -12.79 -1.25
CA GLN A 13 -8.53 -12.70 -1.98
C GLN A 13 -8.42 -11.80 -3.22
N ILE A 14 -7.50 -10.84 -3.18
CA ILE A 14 -7.12 -10.00 -4.32
C ILE A 14 -5.61 -10.08 -4.55
N ASP A 15 -5.20 -9.84 -5.79
CA ASP A 15 -3.80 -9.83 -6.20
C ASP A 15 -3.12 -8.48 -5.91
N ASP A 16 -1.80 -8.45 -6.09
CA ASP A 16 -0.97 -7.26 -5.88
C ASP A 16 -1.41 -6.09 -6.77
N GLU A 17 -1.84 -6.36 -8.01
CA GLU A 17 -2.29 -5.34 -8.95
C GLU A 17 -3.58 -4.66 -8.46
N THR A 18 -4.58 -5.45 -8.07
CA THR A 18 -5.85 -4.94 -7.54
C THR A 18 -5.61 -4.12 -6.26
N PHE A 19 -4.73 -4.60 -5.38
CA PHE A 19 -4.34 -3.86 -4.18
C PHE A 19 -3.69 -2.52 -4.53
N VAL A 20 -2.71 -2.51 -5.44
CA VAL A 20 -2.01 -1.30 -5.89
C VAL A 20 -2.97 -0.29 -6.50
N GLN A 21 -3.88 -0.71 -7.38
CA GLN A 21 -4.89 0.17 -7.97
C GLN A 21 -5.78 0.82 -6.91
N GLY A 22 -6.19 0.06 -5.89
CA GLY A 22 -6.94 0.58 -4.76
C GLY A 22 -6.17 1.65 -3.99
N ILE A 23 -4.89 1.41 -3.70
CA ILE A 23 -4.02 2.39 -3.01
C ILE A 23 -3.82 3.65 -3.87
N GLN A 24 -3.51 3.51 -5.16
CA GLN A 24 -3.38 4.63 -6.08
C GLN A 24 -4.65 5.49 -6.10
N TYR A 25 -5.83 4.86 -6.18
CA TYR A 25 -7.10 5.59 -6.14
C TYR A 25 -7.23 6.42 -4.86
N LEU A 26 -6.88 5.85 -3.70
CA LEU A 26 -6.97 6.54 -2.41
C LEU A 26 -6.02 7.74 -2.32
N ILE A 27 -4.82 7.62 -2.87
CA ILE A 27 -3.83 8.70 -2.92
C ILE A 27 -4.31 9.81 -3.85
N THR A 28 -4.70 9.47 -5.09
CA THR A 28 -5.14 10.43 -6.10
C THR A 28 -6.40 11.20 -5.70
N ASN A 29 -7.31 10.56 -4.94
CA ASN A 29 -8.51 11.22 -4.43
C ASN A 29 -8.29 11.96 -3.09
N GLY A 30 -7.05 12.00 -2.58
CA GLY A 30 -6.71 12.70 -1.33
C GLY A 30 -7.31 12.06 -0.07
N ILE A 31 -7.72 10.79 -0.15
CA ILE A 31 -8.26 10.02 0.99
C ILE A 31 -7.11 9.49 1.85
N MET A 32 -6.00 9.11 1.22
CA MET A 32 -4.77 8.69 1.87
C MET A 32 -3.66 9.68 1.53
N ASN A 33 -3.19 10.44 2.53
CA ASN A 33 -2.12 11.39 2.35
C ASN A 33 -0.76 10.70 2.54
N ILE A 34 0.02 10.61 1.47
CA ILE A 34 1.40 10.12 1.52
C ILE A 34 2.33 11.34 1.60
N PRO A 35 3.32 11.35 2.51
CA PRO A 35 4.35 12.37 2.52
C PRO A 35 5.00 12.51 1.15
N GLU A 36 5.37 13.73 0.77
CA GLU A 36 5.97 14.01 -0.52
C GLU A 36 7.19 13.09 -0.73
N THR A 37 7.08 12.20 -1.70
CA THR A 37 8.09 11.18 -1.97
C THR A 37 8.43 11.13 -3.44
N LYS A 38 9.73 11.06 -3.70
CA LYS A 38 10.24 10.88 -5.06
C LYS A 38 10.00 9.43 -5.45
N SER A 39 9.11 9.20 -6.41
CA SER A 39 8.97 7.89 -7.03
C SER A 39 10.33 7.44 -7.57
N GLY A 40 10.77 6.26 -7.15
CA GLY A 40 11.94 5.62 -7.75
C GLY A 40 11.68 5.23 -9.19
N GLU A 41 12.73 4.96 -9.96
CA GLU A 41 12.58 4.34 -11.27
C GLU A 41 11.87 2.98 -11.13
N SER A 42 10.93 2.69 -12.04
CA SER A 42 10.18 1.43 -12.02
C SER A 42 11.15 0.26 -12.01
N SER A 43 11.18 -0.45 -10.89
CA SER A 43 12.18 -1.49 -10.64
C SER A 43 11.68 -2.89 -11.03
N GLY A 44 10.39 -3.03 -11.36
CA GLY A 44 9.74 -4.32 -11.63
C GLY A 44 9.79 -5.29 -10.44
N LYS A 45 10.19 -4.82 -9.26
CA LYS A 45 10.31 -5.61 -8.04
C LYS A 45 8.91 -5.91 -7.50
N LYS A 46 8.75 -7.11 -6.93
CA LYS A 46 7.51 -7.54 -6.28
C LYS A 46 7.32 -6.82 -4.95
N ILE A 47 6.06 -6.73 -4.51
CA ILE A 47 5.71 -6.20 -3.19
C ILE A 47 6.32 -7.12 -2.11
N PRO A 48 7.12 -6.58 -1.16
CA PRO A 48 7.65 -7.36 -0.06
C PRO A 48 6.55 -7.92 0.86
N SER A 49 6.76 -9.14 1.38
CA SER A 49 5.80 -9.79 2.27
C SER A 49 5.51 -9.01 3.57
N TRP A 50 6.47 -8.23 4.07
CA TRP A 50 6.24 -7.41 5.27
C TRP A 50 5.20 -6.32 5.06
N ILE A 51 5.05 -5.80 3.83
CA ILE A 51 3.97 -4.86 3.49
C ILE A 51 2.62 -5.55 3.60
N LYS A 52 2.57 -6.84 3.21
CA LYS A 52 1.37 -7.66 3.31
C LYS A 52 0.98 -7.92 4.76
N SER A 53 1.94 -8.19 5.62
CA SER A 53 1.72 -8.24 7.07
C SER A 53 1.24 -6.89 7.63
N ASN A 54 1.81 -5.77 7.18
CA ASN A 54 1.34 -4.44 7.59
C ASN A 54 -0.11 -4.19 7.15
N ALA A 55 -0.51 -4.64 5.95
CA ALA A 55 -1.89 -4.53 5.50
C ALA A 55 -2.87 -5.33 6.38
N GLU A 56 -2.49 -6.54 6.78
CA GLU A 56 -3.26 -7.36 7.73
C GLU A 56 -3.44 -6.66 9.08
N TRP A 57 -2.33 -6.16 9.63
CA TRP A 57 -2.33 -5.45 10.90
C TRP A 57 -3.13 -4.15 10.84
N TRP A 58 -3.04 -3.43 9.73
CA TRP A 58 -3.76 -2.17 9.53
C TRP A 58 -5.27 -2.40 9.39
N ALA A 59 -5.67 -3.44 8.65
CA ALA A 59 -7.07 -3.87 8.57
C ALA A 59 -7.62 -4.28 9.94
N SER A 60 -6.77 -4.93 10.76
CA SER A 60 -7.11 -5.36 12.11
C SER A 60 -7.00 -4.27 13.19
N ASN A 61 -6.70 -3.02 12.81
CA ASN A 61 -6.43 -1.90 13.73
C ASN A 61 -5.29 -2.16 14.73
N GLN A 62 -4.35 -3.04 14.40
CA GLN A 62 -3.15 -3.31 15.21
C GLN A 62 -2.04 -2.29 14.96
N ILE A 63 -2.00 -1.72 13.74
CA ILE A 63 -1.16 -0.56 13.42
C ILE A 63 -2.05 0.60 12.97
N ASP A 64 -1.55 1.81 13.20
CA ASP A 64 -2.19 3.05 12.79
C ASP A 64 -1.96 3.37 11.30
N ASP A 65 -2.71 4.36 10.81
CA ASP A 65 -2.67 4.76 9.42
C ASP A 65 -1.27 5.27 9.02
N GLU A 66 -0.55 5.93 9.91
CA GLU A 66 0.81 6.44 9.65
C GLU A 66 1.81 5.30 9.43
N THR A 67 1.79 4.28 10.29
CA THR A 67 2.65 3.09 10.12
C THR A 67 2.37 2.36 8.80
N PHE A 68 1.11 2.27 8.39
CA PHE A 68 0.75 1.68 7.09
C PHE A 68 1.21 2.55 5.92
N VAL A 69 1.00 3.86 6.01
CA VAL A 69 1.42 4.86 5.01
C VAL A 69 2.93 4.82 4.79
N GLN A 70 3.74 4.63 5.83
CA GLN A 70 5.20 4.47 5.69
C GLN A 70 5.56 3.24 4.83
N GLY A 71 4.78 2.16 4.91
CA GLY A 71 4.92 1.00 4.03
C GLY A 71 4.64 1.35 2.57
N ILE A 72 3.55 2.07 2.30
CA ILE A 72 3.21 2.54 0.94
C ILE A 72 4.28 3.49 0.41
N GLN A 73 4.77 4.40 1.25
CA GLN A 73 5.86 5.32 0.94
C GLN A 73 7.14 4.57 0.51
N TYR A 74 7.46 3.46 1.17
CA TYR A 74 8.57 2.60 0.77
C TYR A 74 8.37 2.03 -0.64
N LEU A 75 7.17 1.56 -0.97
CA LEU A 75 6.87 1.02 -2.30
C LEU A 75 7.08 2.06 -3.41
N ILE A 76 6.62 3.29 -3.17
CA ILE A 76 6.76 4.40 -4.11
C ILE A 76 8.23 4.78 -4.28
N THR A 77 8.95 4.92 -3.16
CA THR A 77 10.37 5.32 -3.15
C THR A 77 11.26 4.28 -3.86
N ASN A 78 10.94 2.99 -3.74
CA ASN A 78 11.69 1.91 -4.39
C ASN A 78 11.23 1.63 -5.83
N GLY A 79 10.29 2.41 -6.37
CA GLY A 79 9.74 2.21 -7.71
C GLY A 79 9.05 0.86 -7.88
N ILE A 80 8.51 0.30 -6.79
CA ILE A 80 7.64 -0.88 -6.81
C ILE A 80 6.22 -0.47 -7.17
N MET A 81 5.79 0.69 -6.68
CA MET A 81 4.52 1.32 -6.97
C MET A 81 4.78 2.69 -7.63
N THR A 82 4.04 3.01 -8.67
CA THR A 82 3.99 4.35 -9.26
C THR A 82 2.65 4.98 -8.89
N VAL A 83 2.60 6.29 -8.68
CA VAL A 83 1.36 7.04 -8.38
C VAL A 83 1.15 8.15 -9.39
#